data_AF-A0A7S2Z7D1-F1
#
_entry.id   AF-A0A7S2Z7D1-F1
#
_cell.length_a   1.000
_cell.length_b   1.000
_cell.length_c   1.000
_cell.angle_alpha   90.00
_cell.angle_beta   90.00
_cell.angle_gamma   90.00
#
_symmetry.space_group_name_H-M   'P 1'
#
loop_
_entity.id
_entity.type
_entity.pdbx_description
1 polymer ?
#
loop_
_entity_poly.entity_id
_entity_poly.type
_entity_poly.pdbx_seq_one_letter_code
_entity_poly.pdbx_strand_id
1 'polypeptide(L)'
;LDVSETDLHLSVKTEPDLGIYAAAKFEGCALSLEEDLETVEHEICIGIDAESQRISKLRISPDDIPCDDLLENFVDSDYIPALVQAINARIASLRVRKAYMKRFKGSDFGVDVKTLGNLDLVCTKVHPGGARFELRVPLDWPQNGAKFELTRDAKPVAAFNASETVNESLAAALNHVNRDIETWVQAGNQI
;
A
#
# COMPACT_ATOMS: atom_id res chain seq x y z
N LEU A 1 -12.06 -19.45 16.60
CA LEU A 1 -12.88 -18.59 17.49
C LEU A 1 -14.24 -18.52 16.84
N ASP A 2 -15.26 -19.01 17.57
CA ASP A 2 -16.64 -19.20 17.08
C ASP A 2 -17.27 -17.88 16.62
N VAL A 3 -17.93 -17.96 15.47
CA VAL A 3 -18.74 -16.92 14.85
C VAL A 3 -20.10 -16.93 15.55
N SER A 4 -20.57 -15.77 16.04
CA SER A 4 -21.77 -15.65 16.87
C SER A 4 -22.99 -15.18 16.05
N GLU A 5 -24.19 -15.23 16.62
CA GLU A 5 -25.46 -14.90 15.95
C GLU A 5 -25.57 -13.44 15.44
N THR A 6 -24.66 -12.53 15.81
CA THR A 6 -24.68 -11.11 15.41
C THR A 6 -23.57 -10.72 14.43
N ASP A 7 -23.07 -11.68 13.65
CA ASP A 7 -22.05 -11.42 12.63
C ASP A 7 -22.71 -11.18 11.27
N LEU A 8 -22.32 -10.09 10.61
CA LEU A 8 -22.70 -9.79 9.22
C LEU A 8 -21.69 -10.42 8.27
N HIS A 9 -22.16 -11.34 7.43
CA HIS A 9 -21.35 -12.00 6.40
C HIS A 9 -21.64 -11.38 5.04
N LEU A 10 -20.59 -10.89 4.39
CA LEU A 10 -20.66 -10.28 3.06
C LEU A 10 -19.70 -11.02 2.14
N SER A 11 -20.26 -11.67 1.11
CA SER A 11 -19.47 -12.14 -0.02
C SER A 11 -19.26 -10.98 -0.98
N VAL A 12 -18.01 -10.58 -1.17
CA VAL A 12 -17.65 -9.41 -1.96
C VAL A 12 -16.69 -9.84 -3.07
N LYS A 13 -16.93 -9.31 -4.27
CA LYS A 13 -16.08 -9.49 -5.43
C LYS A 13 -15.38 -8.17 -5.70
N THR A 14 -14.08 -8.11 -5.44
CA THR A 14 -13.27 -6.93 -5.72
C THR A 14 -12.64 -7.10 -7.09
N GLU A 15 -13.12 -6.29 -8.03
CA GLU A 15 -12.48 -6.13 -9.32
C GLU A 15 -11.24 -5.24 -9.18
N PRO A 16 -10.26 -5.44 -10.06
CA PRO A 16 -9.19 -4.48 -10.22
C PRO A 16 -9.78 -3.08 -10.55
N ASP A 17 -9.43 -2.05 -9.76
CA ASP A 17 -9.65 -0.64 -10.13
C ASP A 17 -8.75 -0.14 -11.28
N LEU A 18 -9.22 -0.29 -12.52
CA LEU A 18 -8.60 0.19 -13.77
C LEU A 18 -8.16 1.67 -13.76
N GLY A 19 -8.83 2.53 -13.00
CA GLY A 19 -8.44 3.94 -12.86
C GLY A 19 -7.18 4.10 -12.03
N ILE A 20 -7.11 3.39 -10.91
CA ILE A 20 -5.93 3.34 -10.03
C ILE A 20 -4.74 2.64 -10.71
N TYR A 21 -4.98 1.64 -11.57
CA TYR A 21 -3.90 1.04 -12.38
C TYR A 21 -3.39 1.97 -13.49
N ALA A 22 -4.26 2.76 -14.10
CA ALA A 22 -3.86 3.72 -15.12
C ALA A 22 -2.95 4.81 -14.54
N ALA A 23 -3.20 5.22 -13.30
CA ALA A 23 -2.33 6.10 -12.50
C ALA A 23 -0.99 5.43 -12.14
N ALA A 24 -1.02 4.17 -11.70
CA ALA A 24 0.19 3.40 -11.39
C ALA A 24 0.99 2.94 -12.63
N LYS A 25 0.64 3.40 -13.85
CA LYS A 25 1.24 2.92 -15.10
C LYS A 25 2.76 3.07 -15.09
N PHE A 26 3.38 1.97 -15.49
CA PHE A 26 4.80 1.72 -15.47
C PHE A 26 5.48 2.42 -16.66
N GLU A 27 6.20 3.52 -16.44
CA GLU A 27 7.19 3.99 -17.43
C GLU A 27 8.38 3.00 -17.42
N GLY A 28 8.54 2.20 -18.50
CA GLY A 28 9.71 1.33 -18.70
C GLY A 28 9.48 -0.19 -18.66
N CYS A 29 8.25 -0.68 -18.47
CA CYS A 29 7.92 -2.11 -18.60
C CYS A 29 7.12 -2.31 -19.88
N ALA A 30 7.67 -3.11 -20.80
CA ALA A 30 7.07 -3.38 -22.11
C ALA A 30 5.79 -4.24 -22.03
N LEU A 31 5.46 -4.80 -20.86
CA LEU A 31 4.32 -5.69 -20.65
C LEU A 31 3.27 -5.02 -19.75
N SER A 32 1.99 -5.06 -20.14
CA SER A 32 0.89 -4.43 -19.40
C SER A 32 0.61 -5.18 -18.09
N LEU A 33 0.43 -4.45 -16.99
CA LEU A 33 0.07 -5.03 -15.68
C LEU A 33 -1.26 -5.80 -15.73
N GLU A 34 -2.10 -5.50 -16.73
CA GLU A 34 -3.44 -6.07 -16.96
C GLU A 34 -3.47 -7.60 -16.96
N GLU A 35 -2.41 -8.25 -17.46
CA GLU A 35 -2.31 -9.72 -17.49
C GLU A 35 -2.09 -10.35 -16.09
N ASP A 36 -1.62 -9.56 -15.13
CA ASP A 36 -1.39 -9.97 -13.74
C ASP A 36 -2.50 -9.51 -12.78
N LEU A 37 -3.52 -8.82 -13.29
CA LEU A 37 -4.66 -8.36 -12.50
C LEU A 37 -5.73 -9.43 -12.44
N GLU A 38 -6.04 -9.86 -11.22
CA GLU A 38 -7.04 -10.88 -10.95
C GLU A 38 -8.17 -10.27 -10.13
N THR A 39 -9.41 -10.52 -10.56
CA THR A 39 -10.59 -10.31 -9.71
C THR A 39 -10.57 -11.33 -8.60
N VAL A 40 -10.85 -10.88 -7.38
CA VAL A 40 -10.81 -11.75 -6.20
C VAL A 40 -12.15 -11.74 -5.49
N GLU A 41 -12.56 -12.92 -5.05
CA GLU A 41 -13.70 -13.10 -4.18
C GLU A 41 -13.20 -13.31 -2.75
N HIS A 42 -13.79 -12.56 -1.83
CA HIS A 42 -13.46 -12.60 -0.40
C HIS A 42 -14.74 -12.54 0.42
N GLU A 43 -14.69 -13.17 1.58
CA GLU A 43 -15.75 -13.09 2.58
C GLU A 43 -15.33 -12.10 3.67
N ILE A 44 -16.14 -11.06 3.87
CA ILE A 44 -15.99 -10.11 4.96
C ILE A 44 -16.97 -10.49 6.06
N CYS A 45 -16.46 -10.81 7.23
CA CYS A 45 -17.25 -11.04 8.44
C CYS A 45 -17.07 -9.85 9.38
N ILE A 46 -18.16 -9.12 9.65
CA ILE A 46 -18.17 -7.96 10.55
C ILE A 46 -18.99 -8.33 11.78
N GLY A 47 -18.34 -8.34 12.95
CA GLY A 47 -19.03 -8.58 14.21
C GLY A 47 -19.71 -7.31 14.68
N ILE A 48 -21.02 -7.39 14.91
CA ILE A 48 -21.84 -6.29 15.42
C ILE A 48 -22.14 -6.57 16.90
N ASP A 49 -21.79 -5.61 17.76
CA ASP A 49 -22.14 -5.68 19.18
C ASP A 49 -23.65 -5.59 19.37
N ALA A 50 -24.24 -6.57 20.06
CA ALA A 50 -25.69 -6.71 20.15
C ALA A 50 -26.36 -5.54 20.91
N GLU A 51 -25.69 -4.97 21.91
CA GLU A 51 -26.24 -3.92 22.76
C GLU A 51 -26.16 -2.55 22.08
N SER A 52 -25.00 -2.26 21.48
CA SER A 52 -24.70 -0.95 20.91
C SER A 52 -24.97 -0.85 19.40
N GLN A 53 -25.19 -1.98 18.71
CA GLN A 53 -25.36 -2.07 17.26
C GLN A 53 -24.18 -1.48 16.48
N ARG A 54 -22.97 -1.59 17.04
CA ARG A 54 -21.72 -1.04 16.48
C ARG A 54 -20.75 -2.12 16.08
N ILE A 55 -19.84 -1.76 15.17
CA ILE A 55 -18.75 -2.60 14.71
C ILE A 55 -17.82 -2.89 15.88
N SER A 56 -17.57 -4.18 16.13
CA SER A 56 -16.70 -4.65 17.22
C SER A 56 -15.57 -5.54 16.73
N LYS A 57 -15.76 -6.23 15.60
CA LYS A 57 -14.80 -7.19 15.04
C LYS A 57 -14.84 -7.17 13.52
N LEU A 58 -13.70 -7.52 12.91
CA LEU A 58 -13.56 -7.71 11.48
C LEU A 58 -12.71 -8.96 11.22
N ARG A 59 -13.15 -9.79 10.29
CA ARG A 59 -12.37 -10.89 9.72
C ARG A 59 -12.59 -10.94 8.22
N ILE A 60 -11.54 -11.19 7.46
CA ILE A 60 -11.61 -11.30 6.01
C ILE A 60 -11.00 -12.64 5.61
N SER A 61 -11.72 -13.40 4.80
CA SER A 61 -11.24 -14.66 4.23
C SER A 61 -11.03 -14.49 2.73
N PRO A 62 -9.86 -14.86 2.18
CA PRO A 62 -8.69 -15.43 2.88
C PRO A 62 -7.96 -14.42 3.81
N ASP A 63 -7.33 -14.92 4.87
CA ASP A 63 -6.62 -14.13 5.92
C ASP A 63 -5.32 -13.45 5.41
N ASP A 64 -5.16 -13.24 4.10
CA ASP A 64 -3.97 -12.65 3.48
C ASP A 64 -4.05 -11.13 3.31
N ILE A 65 -5.11 -10.50 3.84
CA ILE A 65 -5.40 -9.07 3.74
C ILE A 65 -5.38 -8.48 5.17
N PRO A 66 -4.32 -7.76 5.57
CA PRO A 66 -4.30 -7.12 6.88
C PRO A 66 -5.23 -5.91 6.87
N CYS A 67 -6.17 -5.92 7.80
CA CYS A 67 -7.21 -4.91 7.97
C CYS A 67 -7.42 -4.53 9.44
N ASP A 68 -6.48 -4.88 10.32
CA ASP A 68 -6.55 -4.52 11.74
C ASP A 68 -6.57 -2.99 11.91
N ASP A 69 -5.77 -2.28 11.12
CA ASP A 69 -5.73 -0.82 11.06
C ASP A 69 -7.06 -0.23 10.55
N LEU A 70 -7.75 -0.93 9.64
CA LEU A 70 -9.08 -0.51 9.22
C LEU A 70 -10.07 -0.69 10.37
N LEU A 71 -10.06 -1.83 11.07
CA LEU A 71 -10.95 -2.05 12.22
C LEU A 71 -10.78 -0.97 13.29
N GLU A 72 -9.56 -0.57 13.61
CA GLU A 72 -9.28 0.51 14.57
C GLU A 72 -9.96 1.84 14.21
N ASN A 73 -10.12 2.14 12.91
CA ASN A 73 -10.77 3.35 12.43
C ASN A 73 -12.31 3.27 12.41
N PHE A 74 -12.88 2.07 12.47
CA PHE A 74 -14.33 1.85 12.34
C PHE A 74 -14.98 1.21 13.58
N VAL A 75 -14.19 0.76 14.55
CA VAL A 75 -14.67 0.24 15.84
C VAL A 75 -15.56 1.26 16.53
N ASP A 76 -16.62 0.79 17.18
CA ASP A 76 -17.65 1.61 17.81
C ASP A 76 -18.43 2.54 16.85
N SER A 77 -18.30 2.35 15.53
CA SER A 77 -19.14 3.01 14.53
C SER A 77 -20.21 2.08 13.95
N ASP A 78 -21.22 2.65 13.29
CA ASP A 78 -22.30 1.98 12.58
C ASP A 78 -22.16 2.06 11.04
N TYR A 79 -21.05 2.63 10.54
CA TYR A 79 -20.82 2.92 9.12
C TYR A 79 -20.26 1.71 8.35
N ILE A 80 -21.00 0.60 8.34
CA ILE A 80 -20.64 -0.64 7.63
C ILE A 80 -20.31 -0.42 6.14
N PRO A 81 -21.07 0.37 5.35
CA PRO A 81 -20.74 0.59 3.94
C PRO A 81 -19.37 1.22 3.72
N ALA A 82 -18.96 2.16 4.59
CA ALA A 82 -17.67 2.82 4.51
C ALA A 82 -16.52 1.85 4.85
N LEU A 83 -16.71 0.98 5.85
CA LEU A 83 -15.76 -0.08 6.17
C LEU A 83 -15.58 -1.05 4.98
N VAL A 84 -16.68 -1.52 4.39
CA VAL A 84 -16.64 -2.42 3.22
C VAL A 84 -15.94 -1.75 2.04
N GLN A 85 -16.18 -0.46 1.80
CA GLN A 85 -15.50 0.30 0.76
C GLN A 85 -13.99 0.40 1.03
N ALA A 86 -13.58 0.68 2.28
CA ALA A 86 -12.17 0.74 2.67
C ALA A 86 -11.47 -0.62 2.50
N ILE A 87 -12.14 -1.71 2.87
CA ILE A 87 -11.63 -3.08 2.66
C ILE A 87 -11.46 -3.37 1.17
N ASN A 88 -12.45 -3.04 0.35
CA ASN A 88 -12.35 -3.26 -1.10
C ASN A 88 -11.21 -2.46 -1.72
N ALA A 89 -11.05 -1.20 -1.33
CA ALA A 89 -9.93 -0.37 -1.77
C ALA A 89 -8.58 -0.97 -1.35
N ARG A 90 -8.45 -1.47 -0.12
CA ARG A 90 -7.26 -2.16 0.38
C ARG A 90 -6.93 -3.42 -0.42
N ILE A 91 -7.94 -4.24 -0.74
CA ILE A 91 -7.78 -5.46 -1.53
C ILE A 91 -7.35 -5.13 -2.96
N ALA A 92 -7.99 -4.16 -3.60
CA ALA A 92 -7.62 -3.71 -4.94
C ALA A 92 -6.15 -3.25 -4.97
N SER A 93 -5.75 -2.43 -4.00
CA SER A 93 -4.37 -1.92 -3.84
C SER A 93 -3.34 -3.02 -3.69
N LEU A 94 -3.62 -3.98 -2.82
CA LEU A 94 -2.80 -5.17 -2.61
C LEU A 94 -2.58 -5.96 -3.90
N ARG A 95 -3.62 -6.10 -4.73
CA ARG A 95 -3.50 -6.81 -6.02
C ARG A 95 -2.65 -6.02 -7.01
N VAL A 96 -2.84 -4.70 -7.09
CA VAL A 96 -1.94 -3.82 -7.88
C VAL A 96 -0.51 -4.02 -7.46
N ARG A 97 -0.28 -3.99 -6.16
CA ARG A 97 1.05 -4.04 -5.61
C ARG A 97 1.70 -5.41 -5.81
N LYS A 98 0.95 -6.52 -5.63
CA LYS A 98 1.43 -7.87 -5.96
C LYS A 98 1.82 -7.98 -7.43
N ALA A 99 0.98 -7.48 -8.35
CA ALA A 99 1.27 -7.46 -9.78
C ALA A 99 2.51 -6.60 -10.11
N TYR A 100 2.60 -5.40 -9.51
CA TYR A 100 3.74 -4.50 -9.65
C TYR A 100 5.04 -5.18 -9.19
N MET A 101 5.02 -5.81 -8.02
CA MET A 101 6.19 -6.46 -7.43
C MET A 101 6.68 -7.68 -8.18
N LYS A 102 5.82 -8.41 -8.89
CA LYS A 102 6.25 -9.49 -9.80
C LYS A 102 7.15 -8.96 -10.92
N ARG A 103 6.93 -7.72 -11.36
CA ARG A 103 7.62 -7.12 -12.52
C ARG A 103 8.68 -6.11 -12.14
N PHE A 104 8.60 -5.56 -10.93
CA PHE A 104 9.52 -4.55 -10.43
C PHE A 104 10.90 -5.16 -10.15
N LYS A 105 11.92 -4.62 -10.82
CA LYS A 105 13.33 -4.96 -10.58
C LYS A 105 14.01 -3.79 -9.89
N GLY A 106 14.17 -3.89 -8.57
CA GLY A 106 14.84 -2.84 -7.79
C GLY A 106 16.26 -2.51 -8.28
N SER A 107 16.96 -3.47 -8.87
CA SER A 107 18.27 -3.29 -9.50
C SER A 107 18.29 -2.20 -10.56
N ASP A 108 17.20 -2.02 -11.30
CA ASP A 108 17.11 -1.04 -12.39
C ASP A 108 17.12 0.40 -11.83
N PHE A 109 16.79 0.56 -10.55
CA PHE A 109 16.79 1.82 -9.81
C PHE A 109 17.91 1.89 -8.76
N GLY A 110 18.77 0.87 -8.69
CA GLY A 110 19.84 0.77 -7.68
C GLY A 110 19.34 0.64 -6.25
N VAL A 111 18.18 0.01 -6.04
CA VAL A 111 17.56 -0.20 -4.72
C VAL A 111 17.37 -1.69 -4.40
N ASP A 112 17.56 -2.04 -3.14
CA ASP A 112 17.13 -3.32 -2.57
C ASP A 112 15.68 -3.21 -2.14
N VAL A 113 14.85 -4.22 -2.46
CA VAL A 113 13.41 -4.17 -2.20
C VAL A 113 13.04 -5.26 -1.24
N LYS A 114 12.47 -4.86 -0.11
CA LYS A 114 12.02 -5.78 0.94
C LYS A 114 10.60 -5.46 1.34
N THR A 115 9.91 -6.47 1.84
CA THR A 115 8.63 -6.29 2.52
C THR A 115 8.90 -6.25 4.02
N LEU A 116 8.41 -5.23 4.72
CA LEU A 116 8.59 -5.09 6.16
C LEU A 116 7.27 -5.40 6.89
N GLY A 117 7.30 -6.35 7.83
CA GLY A 117 6.15 -6.70 8.68
C GLY A 117 4.86 -6.96 7.87
N ASN A 118 3.78 -6.32 8.28
CA ASN A 118 2.41 -6.46 7.76
C ASN A 118 2.21 -5.74 6.42
N LEU A 119 3.16 -5.92 5.50
CA LEU A 119 3.06 -5.61 4.07
C LEU A 119 3.48 -4.19 3.64
N ASP A 120 4.32 -3.42 4.34
CA ASP A 120 4.91 -2.21 3.73
C ASP A 120 6.04 -2.57 2.76
N LEU A 121 6.14 -1.84 1.62
CA LEU A 121 7.26 -2.02 0.70
C LEU A 121 8.36 -1.09 1.15
N VAL A 122 9.57 -1.61 1.29
CA VAL A 122 10.73 -0.80 1.63
C VAL A 122 11.75 -0.92 0.51
N CYS A 123 11.91 0.17 -0.23
CA CYS A 123 12.97 0.33 -1.21
C CYS A 123 14.17 0.99 -0.52
N THR A 124 15.24 0.23 -0.32
CA THR A 124 16.46 0.66 0.35
C THR A 124 17.54 1.01 -0.66
N LYS A 125 18.14 2.20 -0.54
CA LYS A 125 19.36 2.60 -1.25
C LYS A 125 20.49 2.85 -0.26
N VAL A 126 21.65 2.25 -0.49
CA VAL A 126 22.87 2.53 0.28
C VAL A 126 23.79 3.38 -0.58
N HIS A 127 24.14 4.58 -0.10
CA HIS A 127 25.06 5.46 -0.81
C HIS A 127 26.53 5.06 -0.54
N PRO A 128 27.47 5.40 -1.45
CA PRO A 128 28.90 5.09 -1.29
C PRO A 128 29.56 5.62 -0.01
N GLY A 129 28.94 6.59 0.68
CA GLY A 129 29.38 7.08 2.00
C GLY A 129 28.77 6.34 3.20
N GLY A 130 28.00 5.28 2.98
CA GLY A 130 27.42 4.43 4.03
C GLY A 130 26.01 4.84 4.50
N ALA A 131 25.52 6.03 4.16
CA ALA A 131 24.15 6.43 4.50
C ALA A 131 23.12 5.54 3.80
N ARG A 132 22.11 5.14 4.57
CA ARG A 132 21.01 4.30 4.11
C ARG A 132 19.74 5.11 3.99
N PHE A 133 19.17 5.14 2.79
CA PHE A 133 17.86 5.73 2.53
C PHE A 133 16.82 4.63 2.34
N GLU A 134 15.66 4.78 2.94
CA GLU A 134 14.54 3.84 2.82
C GLU A 134 13.29 4.62 2.38
N LEU A 135 12.77 4.29 1.21
CA LEU A 135 11.44 4.72 0.78
C LEU A 135 10.44 3.66 1.19
N ARG A 136 9.52 4.02 2.08
CA ARG A 136 8.39 3.18 2.49
C ARG A 136 7.18 3.51 1.63
N VAL A 137 6.65 2.47 0.99
CA VAL A 137 5.40 2.50 0.23
C VAL A 137 4.33 1.83 1.08
N PRO A 138 3.28 2.56 1.45
CA PRO A 138 2.26 2.05 2.33
C PRO A 138 1.41 0.99 1.63
N LEU A 139 0.68 0.22 2.42
CA LEU A 139 -0.16 -0.86 1.93
C LEU A 139 -1.35 -0.42 1.06
N ASP A 140 -1.83 0.79 1.31
CA ASP A 140 -2.93 1.41 0.59
C ASP A 140 -2.49 2.04 -0.75
N TRP A 141 -1.21 2.07 -1.11
CA TRP A 141 -0.82 2.44 -2.48
C TRP A 141 -1.34 1.39 -3.48
N PRO A 142 -2.00 1.79 -4.60
CA PRO A 142 -1.98 3.11 -5.24
C PRO A 142 -3.22 3.99 -5.01
N GLN A 143 -3.93 3.86 -3.87
CA GLN A 143 -5.04 4.76 -3.56
C GLN A 143 -4.60 6.23 -3.54
N ASN A 144 -5.52 7.10 -3.95
CA ASN A 144 -5.34 8.54 -3.84
C ASN A 144 -5.13 8.94 -2.37
N GLY A 145 -4.06 9.69 -2.10
CA GLY A 145 -3.68 10.10 -0.74
C GLY A 145 -2.75 9.13 0.00
N ALA A 146 -2.37 8.00 -0.61
CA ALA A 146 -1.30 7.15 -0.09
C ALA A 146 0.01 7.94 0.01
N LYS A 147 0.59 7.97 1.21
CA LYS A 147 1.80 8.76 1.52
C LYS A 147 3.04 7.91 1.50
N PHE A 148 4.02 8.34 0.71
CA PHE A 148 5.33 7.71 0.70
C PHE A 148 6.20 8.38 1.75
N GLU A 149 6.91 7.57 2.53
CA GLU A 149 7.81 8.07 3.57
C GLU A 149 9.25 7.79 3.18
N LEU A 150 10.06 8.84 3.09
CA LEU A 150 11.50 8.73 2.91
C LEU A 150 12.17 8.88 4.27
N THR A 151 12.98 7.88 4.64
CA THR A 151 13.83 7.94 5.84
C THR A 151 15.30 7.79 5.47
N ARG A 152 16.18 8.35 6.30
CA ARG A 152 17.63 8.16 6.28
C ARG A 152 18.08 7.65 7.63
N ASP A 153 18.73 6.50 7.67
CA ASP A 153 19.24 5.89 8.92
C ASP A 153 18.17 5.87 10.03
N ALA A 154 16.95 5.48 9.64
CA ALA A 154 15.72 5.47 10.45
C ALA A 154 15.20 6.85 10.93
N LYS A 155 15.70 7.97 10.39
CA LYS A 155 15.18 9.31 10.63
C LYS A 155 14.32 9.78 9.46
N PRO A 156 13.14 10.37 9.71
CA PRO A 156 12.29 10.90 8.63
C PRO A 156 13.00 12.04 7.90
N VAL A 157 12.94 12.01 6.56
CA VAL A 157 13.48 13.04 5.67
C VAL A 157 12.35 13.79 4.99
N ALA A 158 11.39 13.06 4.43
CA ALA A 158 10.24 13.63 3.75
C ALA A 158 9.05 12.67 3.79
N ALA A 159 7.85 13.22 3.68
CA ALA A 159 6.64 12.49 3.36
C ALA A 159 5.93 13.24 2.23
N PHE A 160 5.54 12.52 1.18
CA PHE A 160 4.90 13.11 0.01
C PHE A 160 3.82 12.17 -0.54
N ASN A 161 2.80 12.73 -1.18
CA ASN A 161 1.75 11.89 -1.75
C ASN A 161 2.28 11.18 -3.00
N ALA A 162 1.89 9.92 -3.21
CA ALA A 162 2.21 9.20 -4.44
C ALA A 162 1.74 10.00 -5.69
N SER A 163 0.59 10.66 -5.58
CA SER A 163 -0.04 11.48 -6.62
C SER A 163 0.65 12.84 -6.88
N GLU A 164 1.51 13.31 -5.97
CA GLU A 164 2.25 14.58 -6.15
C GLU A 164 3.51 14.42 -7.01
N THR A 165 3.95 13.18 -7.23
CA THR A 165 5.04 12.89 -8.15
C THR A 165 4.51 12.87 -9.58
N VAL A 166 5.22 13.54 -10.50
CA VAL A 166 4.75 13.92 -11.85
C VAL A 166 4.18 12.76 -12.70
N ASN A 167 4.34 11.49 -12.29
CA ASN A 167 3.84 10.31 -13.01
C ASN A 167 3.21 9.23 -12.10
N GLU A 168 2.74 9.55 -10.89
CA GLU A 168 1.96 8.68 -9.94
C GLU A 168 2.48 7.24 -9.71
N SER A 169 3.72 6.95 -10.12
CA SER A 169 4.30 5.61 -10.15
C SER A 169 5.44 5.50 -9.14
N LEU A 170 5.63 4.30 -8.58
CA LEU A 170 6.74 4.03 -7.67
C LEU A 170 8.11 4.28 -8.34
N ALA A 171 8.23 4.03 -9.64
CA ALA A 171 9.43 4.37 -10.41
C ALA A 171 9.71 5.88 -10.43
N ALA A 172 8.67 6.70 -10.65
CA ALA A 172 8.80 8.15 -10.60
C ALA A 172 9.15 8.65 -9.19
N ALA A 173 8.54 8.07 -8.16
CA ALA A 173 8.89 8.37 -6.77
C ALA A 173 10.33 8.00 -6.44
N LEU A 174 10.82 6.83 -6.88
CA LEU A 174 12.22 6.43 -6.71
C LEU A 174 13.19 7.33 -7.46
N ASN A 175 12.85 7.75 -8.68
CA ASN A 175 13.64 8.71 -9.44
C ASN A 175 13.66 10.10 -8.79
N HIS A 176 12.53 10.55 -8.24
CA HIS A 176 12.45 11.79 -7.48
C HIS A 176 13.31 11.72 -6.22
N VAL A 177 13.20 10.64 -5.44
CA VAL A 177 14.02 10.38 -4.26
C VAL A 177 15.50 10.34 -4.63
N ASN A 178 15.87 9.66 -5.72
CA ASN A 178 17.25 9.62 -6.21
C ASN A 178 17.80 11.02 -6.52
N ARG A 179 17.03 11.84 -7.24
CA ARG A 179 17.40 13.22 -7.54
C ARG A 179 17.55 14.07 -6.28
N ASP A 180 16.64 13.91 -5.33
CA ASP A 180 16.64 14.68 -4.08
C ASP A 180 17.82 14.29 -3.19
N ILE A 181 18.14 13.00 -3.10
CA ILE A 181 19.35 12.51 -2.43
C ILE A 181 20.61 13.06 -3.10
N GLU A 182 20.70 13.01 -4.43
CA GLU A 182 21.84 13.55 -5.18
C GLU A 182 22.01 15.06 -4.94
N THR A 183 20.91 15.81 -4.97
CA THR A 183 20.89 17.25 -4.69
C THR A 183 21.35 17.53 -3.26
N TRP A 184 20.89 16.74 -2.30
CA TRP A 184 21.26 16.87 -0.88
C TRP A 184 22.76 16.61 -0.65
N VAL A 185 23.32 15.62 -1.33
CA VAL A 185 24.77 15.33 -1.32
C VAL A 185 25.57 16.45 -1.99
N GLN A 186 25.12 16.95 -3.15
CA GLN A 186 25.78 18.05 -3.87
C GLN A 186 25.75 19.37 -3.07
N ALA A 187 24.72 19.57 -2.24
CA ALA A 187 24.64 20.71 -1.32
C ALA A 187 25.66 20.65 -0.15
N GLY A 188 26.52 19.61 -0.10
CA GLY A 188 27.61 19.50 0.87
C GLY A 188 27.17 18.97 2.24
N ASN A 189 25.94 18.46 2.35
CA ASN A 189 25.52 17.80 3.58
C ASN A 189 26.25 16.46 3.73
N GLN A 190 26.81 16.20 4.91
CA GLN A 190 27.63 15.00 5.17
C GLN A 190 26.80 13.71 5.12
N ILE A 191 27.19 12.80 4.22
CA ILE A 191 26.73 11.40 4.16
C ILE A 191 27.23 10.65 5.39
#